data_AF-A0A180EN34-F1
#
_entry.id   AF-A0A180EN34-F1
#
_cell.length_a   1.000
_cell.length_b   1.000
_cell.length_c   1.000
_cell.angle_alpha   90.00
_cell.angle_beta   90.00
_cell.angle_gamma   90.00
#
_symmetry.space_group_name_H-M   'P 1'
#
loop_
_entity.id
_entity.type
_entity.pdbx_description
1 polymer ?
#
loop_
_entity_poly.entity_id
_entity_poly.type
_entity_poly.pdbx_seq_one_letter_code
_entity_poly.pdbx_strand_id
1 'polypeptide(L)'
;MMQAKWNGRVLAESDETVVVEGNHYFPETAVNKDYLRHSDTTSFCGWKGDCSYYDVVVGDDVNADAAWVYREPYPKAQKIAGYIAFWKGVAVSEVATA
;
A
#
# COMPACT_ATOMS: atom_id res chain seq x y z
N MET A 1 -8.34 7.65 11.83
CA MET A 1 -7.05 7.45 11.15
C MET A 1 -6.81 5.97 10.89
N MET A 2 -6.33 5.64 9.70
CA MET A 2 -5.93 4.28 9.37
C MET A 2 -4.42 4.12 9.50
N GLN A 3 -3.98 2.96 9.97
CA GLN A 3 -2.58 2.60 10.09
C GLN A 3 -2.31 1.24 9.43
N ALA A 4 -1.24 1.15 8.64
CA ALA A 4 -0.66 -0.09 8.14
C ALA A 4 0.59 -0.44 8.97
N LYS A 5 0.64 -1.63 9.56
CA LYS A 5 1.71 -2.05 10.46
C LYS A 5 2.19 -3.48 10.16
N TRP A 6 3.50 -3.69 10.19
CA TRP A 6 4.10 -5.01 10.05
C TRP A 6 5.38 -5.12 10.89
N ASN A 7 5.61 -6.27 11.51
CA ASN A 7 6.73 -6.51 12.44
C ASN A 7 6.98 -5.38 13.45
N GLY A 8 5.90 -4.85 14.02
CA GLY A 8 5.97 -3.79 15.02
C GLY A 8 6.21 -2.38 14.47
N ARG A 9 6.47 -2.21 13.17
CA ARG A 9 6.72 -0.92 12.51
C ARG A 9 5.52 -0.41 11.75
N VAL A 10 5.27 0.89 11.88
CA VAL A 10 4.24 1.60 11.10
C VAL A 10 4.80 1.86 9.71
N LEU A 11 4.14 1.30 8.71
CA LEU A 11 4.47 1.44 7.29
C LEU A 11 3.77 2.65 6.68
N ALA A 12 2.54 2.91 7.09
CA ALA A 12 1.77 4.06 6.64
C ALA A 12 0.71 4.45 7.67
N GLU A 13 0.37 5.73 7.72
CA GLU A 13 -0.69 6.24 8.60
C GLU A 13 -1.36 7.47 7.98
N SER A 14 -2.69 7.48 7.86
CA SER A 14 -3.42 8.58 7.22
C SER A 14 -4.91 8.59 7.54
N ASP A 15 -5.51 9.78 7.59
CA ASP A 15 -6.96 9.98 7.56
C ASP A 15 -7.52 10.06 6.12
N GLU A 16 -6.65 10.16 5.12
CA GLU A 16 -7.01 10.43 3.71
C GLU A 16 -6.99 9.16 2.85
N THR A 17 -7.15 7.98 3.46
CA THR A 17 -7.16 6.73 2.70
C THR A 17 -8.39 6.62 1.80
N VAL A 18 -8.23 6.00 0.64
CA VAL A 18 -9.33 5.68 -0.28
C VAL A 18 -9.62 4.19 -0.22
N VAL A 19 -10.88 3.81 -0.03
CA VAL A 19 -11.27 2.39 -0.02
C VAL A 19 -11.73 1.93 -1.40
N VAL A 20 -11.12 0.85 -1.89
CA VAL A 20 -11.52 0.15 -3.13
C VAL A 20 -11.44 -1.35 -2.89
N GLU A 21 -12.54 -2.06 -3.15
CA GLU A 21 -12.65 -3.52 -2.96
C GLU A 21 -12.20 -3.99 -1.56
N GLY A 22 -12.56 -3.21 -0.53
CA GLY A 22 -12.22 -3.51 0.87
C GLY A 22 -10.77 -3.19 1.27
N ASN A 23 -9.93 -2.72 0.35
CA ASN A 23 -8.55 -2.34 0.66
C ASN A 23 -8.44 -0.83 0.87
N HIS A 24 -7.69 -0.43 1.89
CA HIS A 24 -7.29 0.96 2.10
C HIS A 24 -6.05 1.27 1.27
N TYR A 25 -6.20 2.27 0.40
CA TYR A 25 -5.12 2.87 -0.36
C TYR A 25 -4.66 4.12 0.39
N PHE A 26 -3.40 4.15 0.80
CA PHE A 26 -2.77 5.26 1.50
C PHE A 26 -2.13 6.20 0.48
N PRO A 27 -2.24 7.53 0.66
CA PRO A 27 -1.50 8.47 -0.18
C PRO A 27 0.00 8.20 -0.03
N GLU A 28 0.76 8.34 -1.11
CA GLU A 28 2.20 8.04 -1.11
C GLU A 28 2.97 8.84 -0.03
N THR A 29 2.52 10.06 0.26
CA THR A 29 3.09 10.94 1.29
C THR A 29 2.92 10.42 2.71
N ALA A 30 1.93 9.55 2.96
CA ALA A 30 1.68 8.92 4.24
C ALA A 30 2.44 7.61 4.44
N VAL A 31 3.17 7.14 3.43
CA VAL A 31 3.85 5.85 3.41
C VAL A 31 5.34 6.06 3.69
N ASN A 32 5.87 5.35 4.68
CA ASN A 32 7.29 5.33 4.97
C ASN A 32 8.02 4.44 3.96
N LYS A 33 8.67 5.09 2.99
CA LYS A 33 9.40 4.43 1.91
C LYS A 33 10.68 3.72 2.37
N ASP A 34 11.19 3.98 3.57
CA ASP A 34 12.36 3.28 4.11
C ASP A 34 12.09 1.78 4.32
N TYR A 35 10.82 1.40 4.47
CA TYR A 35 10.39 0.01 4.57
C TYR A 35 9.93 -0.59 3.25
N LEU A 36 10.03 0.14 2.13
CA LEU A 36 9.63 -0.36 0.81
C LEU A 36 10.83 -0.56 -0.09
N ARG A 37 10.91 -1.76 -0.68
CA ARG A 37 11.88 -2.07 -1.74
C ARG A 37 11.13 -2.44 -3.01
N HIS A 38 11.58 -1.91 -4.15
CA HIS A 38 10.97 -2.25 -5.44
C HIS A 38 11.07 -3.75 -5.71
N SER A 39 9.98 -4.32 -6.23
CA SER A 39 9.91 -5.67 -6.76
C SER A 39 9.69 -5.61 -8.27
N ASP A 40 10.31 -6.53 -9.01
CA ASP A 40 10.11 -6.69 -10.45
C ASP A 40 8.73 -7.30 -10.79
N THR A 41 8.00 -7.78 -9.78
CA THR A 41 6.65 -8.31 -9.96
C THR A 41 5.70 -7.21 -10.43
N THR A 42 4.92 -7.54 -11.45
CA THR A 42 3.80 -6.73 -11.94
C THR A 42 2.59 -7.61 -12.21
N SER A 43 1.40 -7.02 -12.19
CA SER A 43 0.17 -7.71 -12.57
C SER A 43 -0.77 -6.75 -13.31
N PHE A 44 -1.76 -7.31 -14.00
CA PHE A 44 -2.73 -6.52 -14.76
C PHE A 44 -4.14 -6.75 -14.26
N CYS A 45 -4.89 -5.67 -14.07
CA CYS A 45 -6.31 -5.70 -13.74
C CYS A 45 -7.11 -5.02 -14.84
N GLY A 46 -8.07 -5.72 -15.44
CA GLY A 46 -8.81 -5.24 -16.62
C GLY A 46 -9.55 -3.90 -16.47
N TRP A 47 -9.78 -3.43 -15.23
CA TRP A 47 -10.41 -2.13 -15.00
C TRP A 47 -9.53 -1.12 -14.28
N LYS A 48 -8.45 -1.55 -13.62
CA LYS A 48 -7.52 -0.65 -12.92
C LYS A 48 -6.25 -0.36 -13.72
N GLY A 49 -5.84 -1.24 -14.63
CA GLY A 49 -4.59 -1.11 -15.38
C GLY A 49 -3.44 -1.94 -14.77
N ASP A 50 -2.21 -1.49 -15.00
CA ASP A 50 -1.00 -2.14 -14.51
C ASP A 50 -0.74 -1.86 -13.02
N CYS A 51 -0.43 -2.93 -12.30
CA CYS A 51 -0.12 -2.92 -10.88
C CYS A 51 1.37 -3.24 -10.69
N SER A 52 2.07 -2.41 -9.91
CA SER A 52 3.43 -2.67 -9.47
C SER A 52 3.46 -3.03 -7.99
N TYR A 53 4.46 -3.80 -7.59
CA TYR A 53 4.60 -4.26 -6.21
C TYR A 53 5.88 -3.70 -5.55
N TYR A 54 5.83 -3.67 -4.23
CA TYR A 54 6.98 -3.47 -3.36
C TYR A 54 7.05 -4.60 -2.36
N ASP A 55 8.27 -5.04 -2.05
CA ASP A 55 8.53 -5.78 -0.83
C ASP A 55 8.42 -4.83 0.37
N VAL A 56 7.86 -5.32 1.47
CA VAL A 56 7.98 -4.65 2.77
C VAL A 56 9.17 -5.25 3.51
N VAL A 57 10.12 -4.41 3.90
CA VAL A 57 11.38 -4.82 4.54
C VAL A 57 11.46 -4.18 5.93
N VAL A 58 11.59 -4.98 6.98
CA VAL A 58 11.75 -4.51 8.36
C VAL A 58 12.89 -5.28 9.01
N GLY A 59 14.04 -4.63 9.19
CA GLY A 59 15.26 -5.31 9.62
C GLY A 59 15.71 -6.31 8.55
N ASP A 60 15.95 -7.55 8.97
CA ASP A 60 16.34 -8.66 8.07
C ASP A 60 15.13 -9.39 7.45
N ASP A 61 13.91 -9.09 7.92
CA ASP A 61 12.70 -9.74 7.43
C ASP A 61 12.18 -9.05 6.16
N VAL A 62 11.82 -9.86 5.17
CA VAL A 62 11.26 -9.44 3.89
C VAL A 62 9.88 -10.06 3.70
N ASN A 63 8.86 -9.23 3.50
CA ASN A 63 7.54 -9.63 3.07
C ASN A 63 7.39 -9.31 1.58
N ALA A 64 7.60 -10.33 0.74
CA ALA A 64 7.69 -10.17 -0.69
C ALA A 64 6.36 -9.71 -1.32
N ASP A 65 6.43 -8.71 -2.18
CA ASP A 65 5.28 -8.07 -2.86
C ASP A 65 4.14 -7.67 -1.90
N ALA A 66 4.44 -7.30 -0.66
CA ALA A 66 3.43 -7.05 0.38
C ALA A 66 2.76 -5.67 0.32
N ALA A 67 3.24 -4.79 -0.56
CA ALA A 67 2.57 -3.55 -0.92
C ALA A 67 2.38 -3.48 -2.44
N TRP A 68 1.32 -2.81 -2.90
CA TRP A 68 1.08 -2.61 -4.33
C TRP A 68 0.56 -1.21 -4.63
N VAL A 69 0.79 -0.77 -5.87
CA VAL A 69 0.44 0.55 -6.38
C VAL A 69 -0.02 0.46 -7.84
N TYR A 70 -1.05 1.23 -8.17
CA TYR A 70 -1.38 1.55 -9.57
C TYR A 70 -0.87 2.95 -9.84
N ARG A 71 0.25 3.10 -10.58
CA ARG A 71 0.85 4.42 -10.84
C ARG A 71 0.03 5.22 -11.84
N GLU A 72 -0.42 4.56 -12.91
CA GLU A 72 -1.18 5.16 -13.99
C GLU A 72 -2.47 4.36 -14.24
N PRO A 73 -3.39 4.33 -13.25
CA PRO A 73 -4.59 3.52 -13.38
C PRO A 73 -5.53 4.06 -14.46
N TYR A 74 -6.41 3.20 -14.94
CA TYR A 74 -7.49 3.61 -15.84
C TYR A 74 -8.47 4.58 -15.16
N PRO A 75 -9.27 5.35 -15.94
CA PRO A 75 -10.10 6.44 -15.43
C PRO A 75 -11.00 6.07 -14.24
N LYS A 76 -11.56 4.85 -14.23
CA LYS A 76 -12.43 4.38 -13.14
C LYS A 76 -11.69 4.19 -11.80
N ALA A 77 -10.38 4.04 -11.84
CA ALA A 77 -9.51 3.85 -10.67
C ALA A 77 -8.59 5.06 -10.41
N GLN A 78 -8.78 6.19 -11.09
CA GLN A 78 -7.90 7.37 -10.96
C GLN A 78 -7.79 7.91 -9.52
N LYS A 79 -8.81 7.74 -8.69
CA LYS A 79 -8.78 8.16 -7.28
C LYS A 79 -7.73 7.44 -6.40
N ILE A 80 -7.13 6.34 -6.89
CA ILE A 80 -6.05 5.62 -6.21
C ILE A 80 -4.72 5.70 -6.98
N ALA A 81 -4.60 6.62 -7.95
CA ALA A 81 -3.37 6.79 -8.72
C ALA A 81 -2.19 7.16 -7.80
N GLY A 82 -1.17 6.30 -7.78
CA GLY A 82 0.01 6.44 -6.92
C GLY A 82 -0.21 6.09 -5.44
N TYR A 83 -1.43 5.73 -5.04
CA TYR A 83 -1.68 5.33 -3.65
C TYR A 83 -1.26 3.87 -3.44
N ILE A 84 -0.79 3.57 -2.22
CA ILE A 84 -0.21 2.28 -1.87
C ILE A 84 -1.16 1.53 -0.92
N ALA A 85 -1.42 0.27 -1.22
CA ALA A 85 -2.18 -0.63 -0.34
C ALA A 85 -1.31 -1.82 0.08
N PHE A 86 -1.71 -2.51 1.14
CA PHE A 86 -0.91 -3.54 1.82
C PHE A 86 -1.71 -4.82 2.11
N TRP A 87 -1.02 -5.97 2.11
CA TRP A 87 -1.60 -7.30 2.38
C TRP A 87 -0.54 -8.26 2.97
N LYS A 88 -0.75 -9.59 2.84
CA LYS A 88 0.21 -10.63 3.26
C LYS A 88 0.65 -10.49 4.72
N GLY A 89 -0.30 -10.23 5.62
CA GLY A 89 -0.03 -10.11 7.06
C GLY A 89 0.36 -8.71 7.53
N VAL A 90 0.44 -7.71 6.64
CA VAL A 90 0.40 -6.31 7.08
C VAL A 90 -0.97 -6.02 7.70
N ALA A 91 -0.98 -5.61 8.96
CA ALA A 91 -2.20 -5.26 9.67
C ALA A 91 -2.63 -3.86 9.27
N VAL A 92 -3.84 -3.73 8.71
CA VAL A 92 -4.46 -2.45 8.37
C VAL A 92 -5.66 -2.25 9.29
N SER A 93 -5.58 -1.28 10.19
CA SER A 93 -6.61 -1.06 11.22
C SER A 93 -6.79 0.42 11.53
N GLU A 94 -7.98 0.76 12.00
CA GLU A 94 -8.25 2.08 12.56
C GLU A 94 -7.47 2.26 13.88
N VAL A 95 -6.89 3.44 14.06
CA VAL A 95 -6.21 3.87 15.28
C VAL A 95 -6.78 5.21 15.73
N ALA A 96 -6.78 5.43 17.05
CA ALA A 96 -7.19 6.72 17.61
C ALA A 96 -6.21 7.81 17.15
N THR A 97 -6.76 8.96 16.76
CA THR A 97 -5.98 10.17 16.56
C THR A 97 -5.38 10.59 17.90
N ALA A 98 -4.07 10.84 17.92
CA ALA A 98 -3.36 11.37 19.09
C ALA A 98 -3.69 12.84 19.35
#